data_AF-A0A1H2QPU8-F1
#
_entry.id   AF-A0A1H2QPU8-F1
#
_cell.length_a   1.000
_cell.length_b   1.000
_cell.length_c   1.000
_cell.angle_alpha   90.00
_cell.angle_beta   90.00
_cell.angle_gamma   90.00
#
_symmetry.space_group_name_H-M   'P 1'
#
loop_
_entity.id
_entity.type
_entity.pdbx_description
1 polymer ?
#
loop_
_entity_poly.entity_id
_entity_poly.type
_entity_poly.pdbx_seq_one_letter_code
_entity_poly.pdbx_strand_id
1 'polypeptide(L)'
;MDLIDTIKNNWGDHHSHYRPKESVVMIPLIKHDDYYSLLYEVRSYELRHQPGDVCFPGGHRDEGETRKQACIREVCEELLIDKKQVHILAQMDPIEARGMVIYPFIGIIDDYHDTYSSDEVHHIFKVPVGFL
;
A
#
# COMPACT_ATOMS: atom_id res chain seq x y z
N MET A 1 14.04 19.43 -5.23
CA MET A 1 12.94 19.36 -4.25
C MET A 1 12.96 17.94 -3.73
N ASP A 2 12.91 17.74 -2.41
CA ASP A 2 12.93 16.40 -1.81
C ASP A 2 11.63 15.65 -2.14
N LEU A 3 11.71 14.35 -2.46
CA LEU A 3 10.56 13.54 -2.89
C LEU A 3 9.46 13.54 -1.83
N ILE A 4 9.84 13.45 -0.56
CA ILE A 4 8.92 13.46 0.57
C ILE A 4 8.17 14.79 0.64
N ASP A 5 8.88 15.91 0.47
CA ASP A 5 8.28 17.24 0.46
C ASP A 5 7.32 17.40 -0.72
N THR A 6 7.66 16.89 -1.91
CA THR A 6 6.76 16.91 -3.07
C THR A 6 5.47 16.14 -2.80
N ILE A 7 5.55 14.94 -2.21
CA ILE A 7 4.37 14.13 -1.88
C ILE A 7 3.47 14.86 -0.87
N LYS A 8 4.05 15.40 0.20
CA LYS A 8 3.28 16.12 1.23
C LYS A 8 2.62 17.40 0.70
N ASN A 9 3.24 18.08 -0.26
CA ASN A 9 2.70 19.31 -0.82
C ASN A 9 1.59 19.08 -1.86
N ASN A 10 1.56 17.90 -2.50
CA ASN A 10 0.59 17.60 -3.56
C ASN A 10 -0.68 16.91 -3.06
N TRP A 11 -0.66 16.30 -1.86
CA TRP A 11 -1.79 15.53 -1.32
C TRP A 11 -2.06 15.84 0.16
N GLY A 12 -3.34 15.98 0.53
CA GLY A 12 -3.81 16.32 1.87
C GLY A 12 -5.10 15.59 2.25
N ASP A 13 -5.50 15.67 3.53
CA ASP A 13 -6.60 14.88 4.09
C ASP A 13 -7.94 15.09 3.35
N HIS A 14 -8.50 13.99 2.86
CA HIS A 14 -9.79 13.96 2.17
C HIS A 14 -10.78 12.99 2.84
N HIS A 15 -12.03 13.42 2.98
CA HIS A 15 -13.13 12.62 3.52
C HIS A 15 -14.26 12.53 2.49
N SER A 16 -14.64 11.32 2.06
CA SER A 16 -15.81 11.08 1.21
C SER A 16 -16.89 10.24 1.91
N HIS A 17 -18.15 10.53 1.57
CA HIS A 17 -19.38 9.90 2.08
C HIS A 17 -20.09 9.13 0.94
N TYR A 18 -19.69 7.88 0.70
CA TYR A 18 -20.41 6.91 -0.14
C TYR A 18 -20.08 5.50 0.40
N ARG A 19 -21.03 4.54 0.41
CA ARG A 19 -20.80 3.17 0.95
C ARG A 19 -20.84 2.05 -0.12
N PRO A 20 -19.93 2.02 -1.09
CA PRO A 20 -19.55 0.81 -1.80
C PRO A 20 -18.59 -0.02 -0.93
N LYS A 21 -18.23 -1.24 -1.36
CA LYS A 21 -17.12 -1.98 -0.74
C LYS A 21 -15.85 -1.12 -0.83
N GLU A 22 -15.27 -0.82 0.32
CA GLU A 22 -14.05 -0.01 0.41
C GLU A 22 -12.83 -0.93 0.50
N SER A 23 -11.82 -0.63 -0.30
CA SER A 23 -10.50 -1.20 -0.16
C SER A 23 -9.47 -0.11 0.03
N VAL A 24 -8.36 -0.49 0.64
CA VAL A 24 -7.22 0.37 0.91
C VAL A 24 -6.00 -0.26 0.25
N VAL A 25 -5.10 0.57 -0.26
CA VAL A 25 -3.81 0.12 -0.77
C VAL A 25 -2.73 1.05 -0.26
N MET A 26 -1.56 0.49 0.03
CA MET A 26 -0.37 1.27 0.28
C MET A 26 0.50 1.31 -0.96
N ILE A 27 1.02 2.48 -1.33
CA ILE A 27 2.11 2.66 -2.29
C ILE A 27 3.38 2.75 -1.44
N PRO A 28 4.05 1.61 -1.16
CA PRO A 28 5.20 1.57 -0.26
C PRO A 28 6.47 2.07 -0.94
N LEU A 29 7.10 3.06 -0.31
CA LEU A 29 8.43 3.53 -0.61
C LEU A 29 9.44 2.80 0.27
N ILE A 30 10.40 2.13 -0.37
CA ILE A 30 11.58 1.57 0.29
C ILE A 30 12.74 2.52 0.05
N LYS A 31 13.33 3.00 1.15
CA LYS A 31 14.49 3.88 1.11
C LYS A 31 15.76 3.06 0.92
N HIS A 32 16.61 3.50 -0.01
CA HIS A 32 17.99 3.08 -0.17
C HIS A 32 18.90 4.26 0.17
N ASP A 33 20.22 4.07 0.11
CA ASP A 33 21.20 5.12 0.45
C ASP A 33 20.95 6.42 -0.32
N ASP A 34 20.74 6.32 -1.65
CA ASP A 34 20.65 7.48 -2.55
C ASP A 34 19.31 7.62 -3.30
N TYR A 35 18.39 6.66 -3.16
CA TYR A 35 17.15 6.64 -3.93
C TYR A 35 16.00 5.93 -3.21
N TYR A 36 14.79 6.04 -3.77
CA TYR A 36 13.62 5.29 -3.33
C TYR A 36 13.16 4.32 -4.41
N SER A 37 12.61 3.18 -3.98
CA SER A 37 11.90 2.26 -4.86
C SER A 37 10.47 2.05 -4.38
N LEU A 38 9.55 1.83 -5.31
CA LEU A 38 8.24 1.28 -5.02
C LEU A 38 8.34 -0.22 -4.81
N LEU A 39 7.76 -0.72 -3.73
CA LEU A 39 7.59 -2.15 -3.50
C LEU A 39 6.25 -2.60 -4.10
N TYR A 40 6.30 -3.70 -4.85
CA TYR A 40 5.16 -4.40 -5.41
C TYR A 40 5.13 -5.82 -4.90
N GLU A 41 3.94 -6.41 -4.93
CA GLU A 41 3.72 -7.82 -4.69
C GLU A 41 3.05 -8.47 -5.90
N VAL A 42 3.21 -9.78 -5.99
CA VAL A 42 2.43 -10.62 -6.87
C VAL A 42 1.58 -11.52 -6.01
N ARG A 43 0.25 -11.41 -6.18
CA ARG A 43 -0.73 -12.15 -5.38
C ARG A 43 -0.53 -13.65 -5.54
N SER A 44 -0.68 -14.37 -4.43
CA SER A 44 -0.67 -15.84 -4.42
C SER A 44 -1.67 -16.39 -5.43
N TYR A 45 -1.26 -17.43 -6.16
CA TYR A 45 -2.10 -18.09 -7.17
C TYR A 45 -3.29 -18.84 -6.55
N GLU A 46 -3.23 -19.10 -5.24
CA GLU A 46 -4.26 -19.81 -4.48
C GLU A 46 -5.40 -18.87 -4.01
N LEU A 47 -5.25 -17.55 -4.21
CA LEU A 47 -6.27 -16.58 -3.82
C LEU A 47 -7.47 -16.61 -4.76
N ARG A 48 -8.67 -16.49 -4.17
CA ARG A 48 -9.95 -16.49 -4.91
C ARG A 48 -10.13 -15.28 -5.84
N HIS A 49 -9.43 -14.17 -5.56
CA HIS A 49 -9.54 -12.94 -6.33
C HIS A 49 -8.15 -12.54 -6.86
N GLN A 50 -8.08 -12.30 -8.18
CA GLN A 50 -6.91 -11.77 -8.89
C GLN A 50 -5.60 -12.55 -8.64
N PRO A 51 -5.60 -13.89 -8.78
CA PRO A 51 -4.39 -14.69 -8.59
C PRO A 51 -3.30 -14.28 -9.59
N GLY A 52 -2.08 -14.04 -9.10
CA GLY A 52 -0.92 -13.68 -9.92
C GLY A 52 -0.88 -12.24 -10.44
N ASP A 53 -1.82 -11.38 -10.05
CA ASP A 53 -1.76 -9.97 -10.40
C ASP A 53 -0.59 -9.27 -9.68
N VAL A 54 0.09 -8.37 -10.39
CA VAL A 54 1.01 -7.41 -9.79
C VAL A 54 0.18 -6.30 -9.15
N CYS A 55 0.34 -6.11 -7.84
CA CYS A 55 -0.36 -5.06 -7.12
C CYS A 55 0.50 -4.44 -6.02
N PHE A 56 -0.08 -3.42 -5.42
CA PHE A 56 0.37 -2.85 -4.17
C PHE A 56 -0.27 -3.61 -3.01
N PRO A 57 0.41 -3.71 -1.85
CA PRO A 57 -0.16 -4.31 -0.66
C PRO A 57 -1.44 -3.59 -0.23
N GLY A 58 -2.42 -4.36 0.23
CA GLY A 58 -3.70 -3.84 0.70
C GLY A 58 -4.88 -4.77 0.46
N GLY A 59 -5.99 -4.44 1.10
CA GLY A 59 -7.16 -5.29 1.09
C GLY A 59 -8.44 -4.57 1.48
N HIS A 60 -9.37 -5.33 2.06
CA HIS A 60 -10.67 -4.81 2.44
C HIS A 60 -10.58 -4.02 3.75
N ARG A 61 -11.39 -2.97 3.88
CA ARG A 61 -11.58 -2.32 5.17
C ARG A 61 -12.64 -3.06 5.99
N ASP A 62 -12.27 -3.50 7.17
CA ASP A 62 -13.18 -4.13 8.13
C ASP A 62 -14.10 -3.11 8.83
N GLU A 63 -15.16 -3.61 9.46
CA GLU A 63 -16.04 -2.78 10.28
C GLU A 63 -15.33 -2.29 11.54
N GLY A 64 -15.44 -0.99 11.84
CA GLY A 64 -14.88 -0.40 13.06
C GLY A 64 -13.45 0.14 12.94
N GLU A 65 -12.75 -0.11 11.84
CA GLU A 65 -11.44 0.50 11.57
C GLU A 65 -11.50 1.71 10.62
N THR A 66 -10.59 2.66 10.82
CA THR A 66 -10.33 3.74 9.86
C THR A 66 -9.59 3.19 8.63
N ARG A 67 -9.70 3.85 7.48
CA ARG A 67 -8.98 3.46 6.25
C ARG A 67 -7.47 3.37 6.46
N LYS A 68 -6.90 4.27 7.26
CA LYS A 68 -5.48 4.24 7.62
C LYS A 68 -5.11 3.03 8.48
N GLN A 69 -5.95 2.66 9.44
CA GLN A 69 -5.73 1.46 10.26
C GLN A 69 -5.78 0.19 9.42
N ALA A 70 -6.77 0.08 8.52
CA ALA A 70 -6.89 -1.02 7.57
C ALA A 70 -5.64 -1.15 6.70
N CYS A 71 -5.18 -0.03 6.13
CA CYS A 71 -4.00 -0.01 5.27
C CYS A 71 -2.76 -0.52 6.00
N ILE A 72 -2.54 -0.08 7.24
CA ILE A 72 -1.41 -0.55 8.06
C ILE A 72 -1.56 -2.04 8.40
N ARG A 73 -2.77 -2.50 8.76
CA ARG A 73 -3.04 -3.90 9.09
C ARG A 73 -2.71 -4.82 7.91
N GLU A 74 -3.29 -4.56 6.75
CA GLU A 74 -3.09 -5.36 5.53
C GLU A 74 -1.61 -5.42 5.15
N VAL A 75 -0.91 -4.28 5.14
CA VAL A 75 0.53 -4.23 4.84
C VAL A 75 1.35 -5.05 5.84
N CYS A 76 1.00 -5.02 7.13
CA CYS A 76 1.69 -5.81 8.15
C CYS A 76 1.44 -7.32 7.98
N GLU A 77 0.22 -7.71 7.62
CA GLU A 77 -0.20 -9.10 7.39
C GLU A 77 0.49 -9.66 6.14
N GLU A 78 0.41 -8.96 5.01
CA GLU A 78 0.98 -9.39 3.72
C GLU A 78 2.51 -9.41 3.75
N LEU A 79 3.17 -8.41 4.37
CA LEU A 79 4.63 -8.29 4.38
C LEU A 79 5.31 -8.84 5.65
N LEU A 80 4.55 -9.36 6.61
CA LEU A 80 5.06 -9.89 7.89
C LEU A 80 5.94 -8.88 8.66
N ILE A 81 5.48 -7.63 8.78
CA ILE A 81 6.21 -6.54 9.45
C ILE A 81 5.44 -5.96 10.64
N ASP A 82 6.14 -5.26 11.54
CA ASP A 82 5.49 -4.54 12.65
C ASP A 82 4.95 -3.19 12.18
N LYS A 83 3.79 -2.79 12.73
CA LYS A 83 3.17 -1.48 12.46
C LYS A 83 4.11 -0.28 12.65
N LYS A 84 5.13 -0.38 13.50
CA LYS A 84 6.12 0.68 13.74
C LYS A 84 7.03 0.91 12.53
N GLN A 85 7.15 -0.07 11.64
CA GLN A 85 7.90 0.06 10.40
C GLN A 85 7.12 0.83 9.33
N VAL A 86 5.79 0.99 9.49
CA VAL A 86 4.91 1.58 8.47
C VAL A 86 4.62 3.05 8.79
N HIS A 87 5.06 3.94 7.91
CA HIS A 87 4.89 5.39 8.05
C HIS A 87 4.09 5.97 6.89
N ILE A 88 2.79 6.19 7.10
CA ILE A 88 1.92 6.86 6.11
C ILE A 88 2.31 8.34 6.00
N LEU A 89 2.67 8.75 4.78
CA LEU A 89 3.04 10.13 4.44
C LEU A 89 1.84 10.97 3.99
N ALA A 90 0.99 10.40 3.14
CA ALA A 90 -0.16 11.09 2.56
C ALA A 90 -1.25 10.10 2.14
N GLN A 91 -2.49 10.56 2.08
CA GLN A 91 -3.61 9.88 1.43
C GLN A 91 -3.84 10.51 0.07
N MET A 92 -4.00 9.68 -0.98
CA MET A 92 -4.35 10.15 -2.32
C MET A 92 -5.86 10.20 -2.53
N ASP A 93 -6.28 10.79 -3.65
CA ASP A 93 -7.68 10.77 -4.07
C ASP A 93 -8.18 9.32 -4.25
N PRO A 94 -9.42 9.03 -3.81
CA PRO A 94 -10.01 7.72 -4.00
C PRO A 94 -10.24 7.44 -5.49
N ILE A 95 -10.09 6.18 -5.87
CA ILE A 95 -10.26 5.72 -7.24
C ILE A 95 -11.40 4.70 -7.27
N GLU A 96 -12.35 4.87 -8.18
CA GLU A 96 -13.37 3.88 -8.47
C GLU A 96 -12.85 2.88 -9.50
N ALA A 97 -12.82 1.60 -9.13
CA ALA A 97 -12.40 0.53 -10.01
C ALA A 97 -13.28 -0.71 -9.76
N ARG A 98 -13.76 -1.37 -10.81
CA ARG A 98 -14.47 -2.67 -10.72
C ARG A 98 -15.61 -2.73 -9.67
N GLY A 99 -16.32 -1.63 -9.45
CA GLY A 99 -17.46 -1.56 -8.50
C GLY A 99 -17.05 -1.41 -7.02
N MET A 100 -15.79 -1.10 -6.74
CA MET A 100 -15.24 -0.80 -5.43
C MET A 100 -14.54 0.57 -5.43
N VAL A 101 -14.47 1.20 -4.26
CA VAL A 101 -13.68 2.41 -4.06
C VAL A 101 -12.38 2.02 -3.38
N ILE A 102 -11.26 2.34 -4.04
CA ILE A 102 -9.91 2.14 -3.54
C ILE A 102 -9.43 3.46 -2.93
N TYR A 103 -8.93 3.41 -1.71
CA TYR A 103 -8.33 4.54 -1.00
C TYR A 103 -6.81 4.33 -0.91
N PRO A 104 -6.01 4.98 -1.78
CA PRO A 104 -4.57 4.81 -1.80
C PRO A 104 -3.88 5.66 -0.74
N PHE A 105 -2.86 5.10 -0.11
CA PHE A 105 -1.97 5.79 0.80
C PHE A 105 -0.53 5.68 0.30
N ILE A 106 0.23 6.75 0.38
CA ILE A 106 1.68 6.69 0.15
C ILE A 106 2.35 6.59 1.52
N GLY A 107 3.28 5.67 1.68
CA GLY A 107 4.02 5.53 2.93
C GLY A 107 5.43 4.98 2.73
N ILE A 108 6.24 5.10 3.77
CA ILE A 108 7.58 4.52 3.84
C ILE A 108 7.52 3.27 4.72
N ILE A 109 8.29 2.25 4.34
CA ILE A 109 8.58 1.10 5.21
C ILE A 109 10.05 1.17 5.64
N ASP A 110 10.27 1.29 6.94
CA ASP A 110 11.61 1.30 7.55
C ASP A 110 12.07 -0.13 7.89
N ASP A 111 13.37 -0.40 7.72
CA ASP A 111 14.03 -1.67 8.08
C ASP A 111 13.37 -2.91 7.45
N TYR A 112 12.96 -2.80 6.18
CA TYR A 112 12.26 -3.88 5.49
C TYR A 112 13.23 -4.95 4.96
N HIS A 113 13.00 -6.20 5.36
CA HIS A 113 13.87 -7.35 5.08
C HIS A 113 13.27 -8.33 4.04
N ASP A 114 12.45 -7.84 3.12
CA ASP A 114 11.90 -8.63 2.02
C ASP A 114 11.08 -9.85 2.46
N THR A 115 10.42 -9.73 3.61
CA THR A 115 9.50 -10.73 4.17
C THR A 115 8.10 -10.59 3.55
N TYR A 116 7.40 -11.71 3.43
CA TYR A 116 6.01 -11.74 2.99
C TYR A 116 5.31 -13.04 3.39
N SER A 117 3.99 -13.00 3.52
CA SER A 117 3.14 -14.15 3.81
C SER A 117 2.90 -14.97 2.54
N SER A 118 3.35 -16.22 2.49
CA SER A 118 3.15 -17.10 1.32
C SER A 118 1.68 -17.47 1.08
N ASP A 119 0.81 -17.28 2.08
CA ASP A 119 -0.61 -17.55 1.95
C ASP A 119 -1.29 -16.52 1.03
N GLU A 120 -0.75 -15.30 0.96
CA GLU A 120 -1.35 -14.17 0.25
C GLU A 120 -0.45 -13.64 -0.87
N VAL A 121 0.88 -13.77 -0.73
CA VAL A 121 1.88 -13.21 -1.65
C VAL A 121 2.76 -14.33 -2.21
N HIS A 122 2.85 -14.42 -3.53
CA HIS A 122 3.74 -15.35 -4.21
C HIS A 122 5.19 -14.87 -4.20
N HIS A 123 5.40 -13.60 -4.54
CA HIS A 123 6.71 -12.93 -4.44
C HIS A 123 6.55 -11.42 -4.43
N ILE A 124 7.63 -10.73 -4.05
CA ILE A 124 7.74 -9.27 -4.05
C ILE A 124 8.86 -8.81 -4.98
N PHE A 125 8.78 -7.58 -5.46
CA PHE A 125 9.88 -6.93 -6.18
C PHE A 125 9.82 -5.41 -6.02
N LYS A 126 10.95 -4.75 -6.29
CA LYS A 126 11.11 -3.30 -6.11
C LYS A 126 11.45 -2.65 -7.45
N VAL A 127 10.81 -1.51 -7.74
CA VAL A 127 11.11 -0.70 -8.94
C VAL A 127 11.59 0.67 -8.48
N PRO A 128 12.82 1.12 -8.84
CA PRO A 128 13.29 2.43 -8.42
C PRO A 128 12.42 3.53 -9.03
N VAL A 129 12.06 4.55 -8.23
CA VAL A 129 11.15 5.62 -8.64
C VAL A 129 11.64 6.35 -9.90
N GLY A 130 12.97 6.48 -10.08
CA GLY A 130 13.55 7.13 -11.25
C GLY A 130 13.37 6.38 -12.58
N PHE A 131 12.81 5.17 -12.59
CA PHE A 131 12.46 4.44 -13.81
C PHE A 131 11.01 4.67 -14.27
N LEU A 132 10.18 5.31 -13.44
CA LEU A 132 8.75 5.56 -13.67
C LEU A 132 8.51 6.98 -14.17
#